data_AF-A0A4V1LPD1-F1
#
_entry.id   AF-A0A4V1LPD1-F1
#
_cell.length_a   1.000
_cell.length_b   1.000
_cell.length_c   1.000
_cell.angle_alpha   90.00
_cell.angle_beta   90.00
_cell.angle_gamma   90.00
#
_symmetry.space_group_name_H-M   'P 1'
#
loop_
_entity.id
_entity.type
_entity.pdbx_description
1 polymer ?
#
loop_
_entity_poly.entity_id
_entity_poly.type
_entity_poly.pdbx_seq_one_letter_code
_entity_poly.pdbx_strand_id
1 'polypeptide(L)'
;MTYNYNTTSLLTVNKNSTHMIGTLYLAPQKNIMNAAYYGIEYDDKAINLSKINLCKKATNGCATSCIYHQGILKNSDFAKNRIKQARLKRTFKFLLQRDDFFIRLIKEIRSLEKKAHKEGLSLAIQLNGTSDILWEKEAFEFKEGKYENIMSFFKQVQFFDYTKYDIIKSRKNLPSNYHLTYSRAGMHKGKLIDDWAFLQNLLEKNIDVAVIFKKEIKEKLLNYSTFRGYKIIDADLNNCRASDIYHRENNKGLVLAHEAAKKTDITNSGFIIQNQEELDKYFSQV
;
A
#
# COMPACT_ATOMS: atom_id res chain seq x y z
N MET A 1 1.95 11.80 -31.34
CA MET A 1 3.02 10.92 -30.84
C MET A 1 2.37 9.79 -30.06
N THR A 2 2.80 8.54 -30.27
CA THR A 2 2.25 7.38 -29.53
C THR A 2 3.18 7.08 -28.34
N TYR A 3 2.79 7.47 -27.14
CA TYR A 3 3.61 7.26 -25.95
C TYR A 3 3.68 5.78 -25.55
N ASN A 4 4.89 5.25 -25.34
CA ASN A 4 5.12 3.84 -25.05
C ASN A 4 5.24 3.57 -23.54
N TYR A 5 4.13 3.16 -22.93
CA TYR A 5 4.08 2.74 -21.52
C TYR A 5 4.09 1.23 -21.33
N ASN A 6 4.57 0.47 -22.30
CA ASN A 6 4.62 -0.99 -22.19
C ASN A 6 5.63 -1.43 -21.12
N THR A 7 5.21 -2.38 -20.29
CA THR A 7 6.02 -3.01 -19.25
C THR A 7 5.89 -4.53 -19.35
N THR A 8 6.92 -5.25 -18.92
CA THR A 8 6.93 -6.72 -18.95
C THR A 8 5.86 -7.31 -18.04
N SER A 9 5.56 -6.65 -16.92
CA SER A 9 4.41 -6.95 -16.05
C SER A 9 3.89 -5.69 -15.36
N LEU A 10 2.65 -5.74 -14.86
CA LEU A 10 2.11 -4.78 -13.90
C LEU A 10 2.40 -5.23 -12.46
N LEU A 11 2.20 -6.51 -12.17
CA LEU A 11 2.33 -7.08 -10.84
C LEU A 11 3.75 -7.63 -10.62
N THR A 12 4.27 -7.37 -9.42
CA THR A 12 5.42 -8.05 -8.86
C THR A 12 4.92 -9.21 -8.02
N VAL A 13 5.44 -10.42 -8.26
CA VAL A 13 4.92 -11.65 -7.64
C VAL A 13 5.86 -12.13 -6.56
N ASN A 14 5.32 -12.36 -5.37
CA ASN A 14 6.00 -13.05 -4.26
C ASN A 14 5.17 -14.27 -3.85
N LYS A 15 5.78 -15.18 -3.09
CA LYS A 15 5.06 -16.32 -2.50
C LYS A 15 5.56 -16.59 -1.09
N ASN A 16 4.66 -17.10 -0.25
CA ASN A 16 4.99 -17.72 1.03
C ASN A 16 4.40 -19.14 1.05
N SER A 17 4.35 -19.79 2.22
CA SER A 17 3.88 -21.17 2.36
C SER A 17 2.38 -21.37 2.06
N THR A 18 1.57 -20.30 2.10
CA THR A 18 0.10 -20.41 1.98
C THR A 18 -0.47 -19.57 0.84
N HIS A 19 0.25 -18.54 0.38
CA HIS A 19 -0.24 -17.54 -0.55
C HIS A 19 0.76 -17.24 -1.68
N MET A 20 0.19 -17.02 -2.86
CA MET A 20 0.79 -16.26 -3.95
C MET A 20 0.30 -14.82 -3.86
N ILE A 21 1.23 -13.85 -3.91
CA ILE A 21 0.93 -12.44 -3.70
C ILE A 21 1.36 -11.65 -4.94
N GLY A 22 0.41 -10.97 -5.58
CA GLY A 22 0.68 -10.01 -6.65
C GLY A 22 0.60 -8.58 -6.14
N THR A 23 1.69 -7.83 -6.19
CA THR A 23 1.73 -6.43 -5.76
C THR A 23 1.92 -5.47 -6.93
N LEU A 24 1.04 -4.49 -7.06
CA LEU A 24 1.17 -3.38 -8.00
C LEU A 24 1.98 -2.24 -7.35
N TYR A 25 3.05 -1.84 -8.04
CA TYR A 25 3.86 -0.68 -7.65
C TYR A 25 3.73 0.42 -8.70
N LEU A 26 3.22 1.58 -8.28
CA LEU A 26 3.09 2.80 -9.06
C LEU A 26 4.05 3.88 -8.53
N ALA A 27 4.29 4.92 -9.31
CA ALA A 27 5.10 6.06 -8.93
C ALA A 27 4.20 7.09 -8.22
N PRO A 28 4.42 7.40 -6.93
CA PRO A 28 3.66 8.44 -6.24
C PRO A 28 4.02 9.83 -6.80
N GLN A 29 3.23 10.86 -6.48
CA GLN A 29 3.32 12.22 -7.07
C GLN A 29 4.75 12.76 -7.22
N LYS A 30 5.55 12.74 -6.14
CA LYS A 30 6.90 13.31 -6.19
C LYS A 30 7.80 12.62 -7.21
N ASN A 31 7.52 11.35 -7.52
CA ASN A 31 8.30 10.56 -8.45
C ASN A 31 7.82 10.67 -9.89
N ILE A 32 6.51 10.84 -10.12
CA ILE A 32 6.01 10.99 -11.49
C ILE A 32 6.57 12.23 -12.17
N MET A 33 6.81 13.32 -11.40
CA MET A 33 7.44 14.54 -11.91
C MET A 33 8.86 14.33 -12.47
N ASN A 34 9.54 13.26 -12.03
CA ASN A 34 10.90 12.95 -12.48
C ASN A 34 10.92 12.07 -13.74
N ALA A 35 9.78 11.80 -14.39
CA ALA A 35 9.65 10.90 -15.53
C ALA A 35 10.70 11.15 -16.63
N ALA A 36 10.92 12.42 -16.98
CA ALA A 36 11.90 12.82 -18.00
C ALA A 36 13.33 12.40 -17.64
N TYR A 37 13.74 12.51 -16.37
CA TYR A 37 15.06 12.05 -15.92
C TYR A 37 15.24 10.53 -16.08
N TYR A 38 14.14 9.77 -16.01
CA TYR A 38 14.13 8.33 -16.25
C TYR A 38 13.99 7.95 -17.73
N GLY A 39 13.99 8.92 -18.65
CA GLY A 39 13.80 8.71 -20.09
C GLY A 39 12.38 8.30 -20.46
N ILE A 40 11.38 8.69 -19.66
CA ILE A 40 9.97 8.40 -19.90
C ILE A 40 9.27 9.69 -20.35
N GLU A 41 8.95 9.75 -21.63
CA GLU A 41 8.11 10.80 -22.21
C GLU A 41 6.65 10.58 -21.86
N TYR A 42 5.87 11.67 -21.80
CA TYR A 42 4.44 11.62 -21.55
C TYR A 42 3.69 12.76 -22.26
N ASP A 43 2.37 12.62 -22.36
CA ASP A 43 1.47 13.62 -22.97
C ASP A 43 1.17 14.75 -21.99
N ASP A 44 1.96 15.82 -22.04
CA ASP A 44 1.80 17.00 -21.18
C ASP A 44 0.54 17.82 -21.46
N LYS A 45 -0.12 17.61 -22.61
CA LYS A 45 -1.43 18.19 -22.93
C LYS A 45 -2.56 17.39 -22.29
N ALA A 46 -2.42 16.07 -22.21
CA ALA A 46 -3.42 15.19 -21.60
C ALA A 46 -3.30 15.11 -20.06
N ILE A 47 -2.11 15.30 -19.49
CA ILE A 47 -1.90 15.21 -18.04
C ILE A 47 -1.06 16.35 -17.46
N ASN A 48 -1.59 16.97 -16.42
CA ASN A 48 -0.84 17.92 -15.61
C ASN A 48 -0.27 17.22 -14.36
N LEU A 49 1.01 16.86 -14.39
CA LEU A 49 1.68 16.12 -13.30
C LEU A 49 1.62 16.82 -11.94
N SER A 50 1.58 18.16 -11.91
CA SER A 50 1.46 18.91 -10.64
C SER A 50 0.13 18.64 -9.92
N LYS A 51 -0.91 18.24 -10.66
CA LYS A 51 -2.24 17.92 -10.12
C LYS A 51 -2.42 16.43 -9.79
N ILE A 52 -1.43 15.59 -10.10
CA ILE A 52 -1.53 14.14 -9.89
C ILE A 52 -0.97 13.78 -8.52
N ASN A 53 -1.79 13.19 -7.65
CA ASN A 53 -1.31 12.56 -6.43
C ASN A 53 -1.98 11.22 -6.16
N LEU A 54 -1.21 10.14 -6.30
CA LEU A 54 -1.66 8.78 -6.01
C LEU A 54 -1.70 8.46 -4.51
N CYS A 55 -1.14 9.31 -3.65
CA CYS A 55 -1.18 9.19 -2.20
C CYS A 55 -1.71 10.49 -1.55
N LYS A 56 -2.97 10.83 -1.79
CA LYS A 56 -3.55 12.14 -1.39
C LYS A 56 -3.49 12.42 0.12
N LYS A 57 -3.39 11.36 0.95
CA LYS A 57 -3.31 11.46 2.42
C LYS A 57 -1.89 11.21 2.97
N ALA A 58 -0.87 11.17 2.11
CA ALA A 58 0.51 11.04 2.58
C ALA A 58 0.93 12.25 3.42
N THR A 59 1.47 11.98 4.60
CA THR A 59 2.14 12.98 5.46
C THR A 59 3.56 13.23 4.98
N ASN A 60 4.19 14.29 5.49
CA ASN A 60 5.60 14.56 5.18
C ASN A 60 6.49 13.39 5.62
N GLY A 61 6.23 12.81 6.79
CA GLY A 61 6.91 11.60 7.27
C GLY A 61 6.77 10.44 6.30
N CYS A 62 5.54 10.13 5.87
CA CYS A 62 5.27 9.07 4.90
C CYS A 62 5.95 9.32 3.55
N ALA A 63 5.97 10.55 3.06
CA ALA A 63 6.57 10.89 1.78
C ALA A 63 8.11 10.78 1.83
N THR A 64 8.73 11.23 2.93
CA THR A 64 10.18 11.14 3.14
C THR A 64 10.63 9.69 3.31
N SER A 65 9.92 8.92 4.13
CA SER A 65 10.24 7.51 4.42
C SER A 65 9.65 6.54 3.37
N CYS A 66 9.15 7.02 2.23
CA CYS A 66 8.43 6.21 1.26
C CYS A 66 9.31 5.07 0.71
N ILE A 67 8.79 3.83 0.76
CA ILE A 67 9.49 2.62 0.30
C ILE A 67 9.86 2.66 -1.19
N TYR A 68 9.24 3.55 -1.97
CA TYR A 68 9.63 3.78 -3.36
C TYR A 68 11.11 4.17 -3.50
N HIS A 69 11.66 4.87 -2.51
CA HIS A 69 13.03 5.38 -2.48
C HIS A 69 14.03 4.48 -1.75
N GLN A 70 13.58 3.40 -1.12
CA GLN A 70 14.41 2.60 -0.23
C GLN A 70 15.04 1.37 -0.91
N GLY A 71 16.06 0.79 -0.26
CA GLY A 71 16.77 -0.39 -0.73
C GLY A 71 17.63 -0.13 -1.97
N ILE A 72 17.65 -1.10 -2.91
CA ILE A 72 18.44 -1.06 -4.16
C ILE A 72 18.11 0.18 -5.02
N LEU A 73 16.97 0.83 -4.76
CA LEU A 73 16.46 1.97 -5.52
C LEU A 73 17.07 3.33 -5.13
N LYS A 74 17.81 3.41 -4.01
CA LYS A 74 18.36 4.68 -3.50
C LYS A 74 19.56 5.18 -4.33
N ASN A 75 20.41 4.28 -4.82
CA ASN A 75 21.73 4.62 -5.38
C ASN A 75 21.92 4.28 -6.87
N SER A 76 20.83 4.21 -7.65
CA SER A 76 20.93 3.93 -9.09
C SER A 76 20.77 5.19 -9.92
N ASP A 77 21.66 5.34 -10.90
CA ASP A 77 21.51 6.28 -12.00
C ASP A 77 20.12 6.16 -12.63
N PHE A 78 19.48 7.31 -12.89
CA PHE A 78 18.11 7.41 -13.38
C PHE A 78 17.92 6.60 -14.66
N ALA A 79 18.85 6.70 -15.62
CA ALA A 79 18.77 6.00 -16.89
C ALA A 79 18.89 4.47 -16.75
N LYS A 80 19.52 3.99 -15.67
CA LYS A 80 19.77 2.56 -15.42
C LYS A 80 18.77 1.93 -14.44
N ASN A 81 17.94 2.73 -13.76
CA ASN A 81 16.95 2.23 -12.80
C ASN A 81 15.68 1.71 -13.48
N ARG A 82 15.78 0.48 -13.99
CA ARG A 82 14.67 -0.22 -14.68
C ARG A 82 13.42 -0.39 -13.81
N ILE A 83 13.58 -0.50 -12.49
CA ILE A 83 12.46 -0.67 -11.56
C ILE A 83 11.62 0.62 -11.50
N LYS A 84 12.26 1.79 -11.31
CA LYS A 84 11.56 3.08 -11.29
C LYS A 84 10.96 3.41 -12.65
N GLN A 85 11.67 3.13 -13.75
CA GLN A 85 11.12 3.23 -15.11
C GLN A 85 9.85 2.37 -15.27
N ALA A 86 9.86 1.11 -14.81
CA ALA A 86 8.69 0.25 -14.87
C ALA A 86 7.52 0.81 -14.05
N ARG A 87 7.75 1.31 -12.83
CA ARG A 87 6.72 1.94 -11.99
C ARG A 87 6.14 3.20 -12.63
N LEU A 88 6.98 4.04 -13.24
CA LEU A 88 6.54 5.22 -14.00
C LEU A 88 5.68 4.82 -15.20
N LYS A 89 6.14 3.86 -16.02
CA LYS A 89 5.37 3.35 -17.16
C LYS A 89 4.02 2.76 -16.73
N ARG A 90 3.98 1.93 -15.67
CA ARG A 90 2.73 1.41 -15.09
C ARG A 90 1.79 2.54 -14.68
N THR A 91 2.34 3.61 -14.11
CA THR A 91 1.58 4.77 -13.66
C THR A 91 1.00 5.56 -14.83
N PHE A 92 1.80 5.87 -15.84
CA PHE A 92 1.30 6.54 -17.04
C PHE A 92 0.32 5.65 -17.80
N LYS A 93 0.51 4.33 -17.83
CA LYS A 93 -0.45 3.41 -18.41
C LYS A 93 -1.80 3.49 -17.68
N PHE A 94 -1.79 3.51 -16.34
CA PHE A 94 -3.01 3.70 -15.56
C PHE A 94 -3.70 5.05 -15.82
N LEU A 95 -2.92 6.14 -15.92
CA LEU A 95 -3.44 7.51 -16.02
C LEU A 95 -3.87 7.90 -17.44
N LEU A 96 -3.22 7.37 -18.49
CA LEU A 96 -3.38 7.79 -19.89
C LEU A 96 -3.83 6.66 -20.82
N GLN A 97 -3.70 5.40 -20.43
CA GLN A 97 -4.05 4.21 -21.24
C GLN A 97 -4.85 3.21 -20.40
N ARG A 98 -5.92 3.71 -19.77
CA ARG A 98 -6.64 3.02 -18.71
C ARG A 98 -7.21 1.66 -19.13
N ASP A 99 -7.76 1.55 -20.34
CA ASP A 99 -8.32 0.29 -20.85
C ASP A 99 -7.23 -0.77 -21.00
N ASP A 100 -6.10 -0.43 -21.62
CA ASP A 100 -4.95 -1.33 -21.74
C ASP A 100 -4.40 -1.74 -20.37
N PHE A 101 -4.40 -0.81 -19.40
CA PHE A 101 -3.97 -1.10 -18.04
C PHE A 101 -4.84 -2.20 -17.42
N PHE A 102 -6.17 -2.06 -17.46
CA PHE A 102 -7.09 -3.05 -16.91
C PHE A 102 -7.07 -4.38 -17.69
N ILE A 103 -7.00 -4.35 -19.03
CA ILE A 103 -6.83 -5.56 -19.85
C ILE A 103 -5.59 -6.34 -19.39
N ARG A 104 -4.48 -5.64 -19.19
CA ARG A 104 -3.24 -6.25 -18.75
C ARG A 104 -3.32 -6.77 -17.31
N LEU A 105 -3.89 -5.99 -16.40
CA LEU A 105 -4.06 -6.37 -15.00
C LEU A 105 -4.92 -7.64 -14.88
N ILE A 106 -6.03 -7.71 -15.61
CA ILE A 106 -6.92 -8.87 -15.67
C ILE A 106 -6.19 -10.11 -16.17
N LYS A 107 -5.40 -9.96 -17.26
CA LYS A 107 -4.62 -11.08 -17.80
C LYS A 107 -3.60 -11.60 -16.79
N GLU A 108 -2.92 -10.71 -16.07
CA GLU A 108 -1.95 -11.08 -15.05
C GLU A 108 -2.60 -11.75 -13.84
N ILE A 109 -3.69 -11.20 -13.30
CA ILE A 109 -4.42 -11.83 -12.18
C ILE A 109 -4.92 -13.23 -12.56
N ARG A 110 -5.52 -13.41 -13.74
CA ARG A 110 -5.93 -14.75 -14.24
C ARG A 110 -4.76 -15.72 -14.35
N SER A 111 -3.60 -15.24 -14.80
CA SER A 111 -2.40 -16.08 -14.88
C SER A 111 -1.92 -16.49 -13.49
N LEU A 112 -1.97 -15.59 -12.52
CA LEU A 112 -1.60 -15.86 -11.14
C LEU A 112 -2.59 -16.80 -10.47
N GLU A 113 -3.88 -16.67 -10.72
CA GLU A 113 -4.92 -17.55 -10.19
C GLU A 113 -4.68 -19.00 -10.63
N LYS A 114 -4.44 -19.22 -11.93
CA LYS A 114 -4.07 -20.54 -12.46
C LYS A 114 -2.79 -21.09 -11.82
N LYS A 115 -1.79 -20.24 -11.63
CA LYS A 115 -0.50 -20.63 -11.06
C LYS A 115 -0.65 -20.98 -9.57
N ALA A 116 -1.37 -20.16 -8.81
CA ALA A 116 -1.65 -20.38 -7.40
C ALA A 116 -2.42 -21.69 -7.19
N HIS A 117 -3.46 -21.93 -7.99
CA HIS A 117 -4.21 -23.19 -7.97
C HIS A 117 -3.31 -24.40 -8.24
N LYS A 118 -2.44 -24.33 -9.26
CA LYS A 118 -1.49 -25.42 -9.58
C LYS A 118 -0.50 -25.68 -8.43
N GLU A 119 -0.12 -24.66 -7.69
CA GLU A 119 0.81 -24.76 -6.55
C GLU A 119 0.11 -25.00 -5.20
N GLY A 120 -1.22 -25.14 -5.16
CA GLY A 120 -1.98 -25.31 -3.92
C GLY A 120 -1.96 -24.08 -3.00
N LEU A 121 -1.75 -22.89 -3.56
CA LEU A 121 -1.67 -21.61 -2.84
C LEU A 121 -2.95 -20.79 -3.05
N SER A 122 -3.32 -19.99 -2.05
CA SER A 122 -4.35 -18.95 -2.21
C SER A 122 -3.77 -17.72 -2.93
N LEU A 123 -4.55 -17.03 -3.77
CA LEU A 123 -4.12 -15.80 -4.42
C LEU A 123 -4.58 -14.57 -3.65
N ALA A 124 -3.64 -13.67 -3.35
CA ALA A 124 -3.92 -12.35 -2.81
C ALA A 124 -3.27 -11.24 -3.66
N ILE A 125 -3.97 -10.11 -3.84
CA ILE A 125 -3.51 -8.99 -4.65
C ILE A 125 -3.45 -7.71 -3.82
N GLN A 126 -2.30 -7.03 -3.86
CA GLN A 126 -2.10 -5.72 -3.27
C GLN A 126 -1.95 -4.68 -4.39
N LEU A 127 -2.90 -3.76 -4.52
CA LEU A 127 -2.90 -2.78 -5.60
C LEU A 127 -2.19 -1.47 -5.21
N ASN A 128 -2.11 -1.18 -3.92
CA ASN A 128 -1.44 -0.04 -3.31
C ASN A 128 -0.10 -0.46 -2.69
N GLY A 129 0.84 -0.91 -3.51
CA GLY A 129 2.20 -1.17 -3.06
C GLY A 129 2.99 0.11 -2.75
N THR A 130 2.80 1.17 -3.55
CA THR A 130 3.47 2.49 -3.39
C THR A 130 2.54 3.68 -3.72
N SER A 131 1.24 3.39 -3.73
CA SER A 131 0.14 4.34 -3.92
C SER A 131 -0.85 4.22 -2.77
N ASP A 132 -1.89 5.04 -2.75
CA ASP A 132 -3.06 4.94 -1.88
C ASP A 132 -4.30 5.38 -2.69
N ILE A 133 -4.57 4.61 -3.75
CA ILE A 133 -5.70 4.79 -4.68
C ILE A 133 -6.93 4.12 -4.09
N LEU A 134 -8.10 4.72 -4.33
CA LEU A 134 -9.40 4.18 -3.91
C LEU A 134 -9.89 3.13 -4.91
N TRP A 135 -9.21 1.99 -4.99
CA TRP A 135 -9.45 0.96 -6.02
C TRP A 135 -10.88 0.43 -6.07
N GLU A 136 -11.62 0.45 -4.97
CA GLU A 136 -13.05 0.12 -4.91
C GLU A 136 -13.94 1.10 -5.70
N LYS A 137 -13.41 2.27 -6.08
CA LYS A 137 -14.08 3.30 -6.88
C LYS A 137 -13.53 3.40 -8.30
N GLU A 138 -12.55 2.58 -8.65
CA GLU A 138 -11.89 2.61 -9.96
C GLU A 138 -12.65 1.69 -10.93
N ALA A 139 -13.76 2.19 -11.46
CA ALA A 139 -14.55 1.50 -12.48
C ALA A 139 -13.78 1.38 -13.80
N PHE A 140 -14.12 0.34 -14.56
CA PHE A 140 -13.53 0.07 -15.88
C PHE A 140 -14.47 -0.74 -16.77
N GLU A 141 -14.17 -0.69 -18.07
CA GLU A 141 -14.83 -1.50 -19.10
C GLU A 141 -13.91 -2.64 -19.52
N PHE A 142 -14.49 -3.82 -19.74
CA PHE A 142 -13.76 -4.96 -20.27
C PHE A 142 -14.69 -5.83 -21.12
N LYS A 143 -14.37 -5.98 -22.40
CA LYS A 143 -15.28 -6.52 -23.41
C LYS A 143 -16.58 -5.71 -23.43
N GLU A 144 -17.73 -6.38 -23.44
CA GLU A 144 -19.07 -5.75 -23.47
C GLU A 144 -19.61 -5.41 -22.06
N GLY A 145 -18.79 -5.54 -21.01
CA GLY A 145 -19.20 -5.33 -19.62
C GLY A 145 -18.58 -4.10 -18.96
N LYS A 146 -19.37 -3.42 -18.12
CA LYS A 146 -18.91 -2.40 -17.16
C LYS A 146 -18.79 -3.01 -15.77
N TYR A 147 -17.70 -2.73 -15.08
CA TYR A 147 -17.41 -3.25 -13.74
C TYR A 147 -17.13 -2.11 -12.78
N GLU A 148 -17.71 -2.16 -11.58
CA GLU A 148 -17.56 -1.11 -10.56
C GLU A 148 -16.12 -0.95 -10.09
N ASN A 149 -15.40 -2.07 -10.00
CA ASN A 149 -13.98 -2.14 -9.64
C ASN A 149 -13.42 -3.54 -9.92
N ILE A 150 -12.10 -3.68 -9.83
CA ILE A 150 -11.39 -4.94 -10.11
C ILE A 150 -11.74 -6.07 -9.13
N MET A 151 -12.14 -5.74 -7.90
CA MET A 151 -12.55 -6.72 -6.90
C MET A 151 -13.88 -7.37 -7.26
N SER A 152 -14.82 -6.59 -7.80
CA SER A 152 -16.12 -7.08 -8.30
C SER A 152 -15.97 -8.03 -9.49
N PHE A 153 -14.93 -7.84 -10.30
CA PHE A 153 -14.58 -8.72 -11.42
C PHE A 153 -13.96 -10.04 -10.94
N PHE A 154 -13.06 -10.00 -9.95
CA PHE A 154 -12.39 -11.16 -9.37
C PHE A 154 -12.94 -11.55 -8.00
N LYS A 155 -14.20 -11.98 -7.92
CA LYS A 155 -14.90 -12.26 -6.65
C LYS A 155 -14.23 -13.32 -5.76
N GLN A 156 -13.44 -14.22 -6.34
CA GLN A 156 -12.75 -15.30 -5.62
C GLN A 156 -11.32 -14.93 -5.19
N VAL A 157 -10.77 -13.83 -5.70
CA VAL A 157 -9.41 -13.37 -5.36
C VAL A 157 -9.51 -12.44 -4.16
N GLN A 158 -8.61 -12.63 -3.19
CA GLN A 158 -8.51 -11.72 -2.05
C GLN A 158 -7.69 -10.49 -2.43
N PHE A 159 -8.19 -9.32 -2.09
CA PHE A 159 -7.48 -8.05 -2.24
C PHE A 159 -7.15 -7.50 -0.86
N PHE A 160 -6.00 -6.86 -0.71
CA PHE A 160 -5.67 -6.15 0.51
C PHE A 160 -4.80 -4.94 0.24
N ASP A 161 -4.96 -3.86 0.99
CA ASP A 161 -4.13 -2.67 0.85
C ASP A 161 -3.94 -1.94 2.18
N TYR A 162 -2.88 -1.14 2.23
CA TYR A 162 -2.71 -0.13 3.29
C TYR A 162 -3.26 1.20 2.82
N THR A 163 -3.88 1.94 3.74
CA THR A 163 -4.43 3.26 3.43
C THR A 163 -4.25 4.24 4.57
N LYS A 164 -4.10 5.53 4.24
CA LYS A 164 -4.11 6.65 5.21
C LYS A 164 -5.44 7.39 5.24
N TYR A 165 -6.40 6.94 4.44
CA TYR A 165 -7.76 7.46 4.53
C TYR A 165 -8.43 6.98 5.81
N ASP A 166 -9.25 7.84 6.42
CA ASP A 166 -10.16 7.42 7.48
C ASP A 166 -11.17 6.42 6.89
N ILE A 167 -10.95 5.13 7.16
CA ILE A 167 -11.72 4.03 6.59
C ILE A 167 -13.19 4.16 6.98
N ILE A 168 -13.47 4.48 8.25
CA ILE A 168 -14.83 4.60 8.79
C ILE A 168 -15.61 5.71 8.08
N LYS A 169 -14.97 6.87 7.86
CA LYS A 169 -15.66 8.02 7.26
C LYS A 169 -15.74 7.95 5.74
N SER A 170 -14.69 7.45 5.07
CA SER A 170 -14.49 7.68 3.62
C SER A 170 -14.45 6.43 2.74
N ARG A 171 -14.30 5.23 3.34
CA ARG A 171 -14.19 3.93 2.65
C ARG A 171 -15.39 3.03 3.01
N LYS A 172 -16.60 3.48 2.68
CA LYS A 172 -17.85 2.74 2.90
C LYS A 172 -18.12 1.73 1.79
N ASN A 173 -18.88 0.68 2.10
CA ASN A 173 -19.33 -0.36 1.15
C ASN A 173 -18.17 -1.05 0.40
N LEU A 174 -17.13 -1.44 1.15
CA LEU A 174 -16.02 -2.18 0.56
C LEU A 174 -16.49 -3.54 0.04
N PRO A 175 -15.95 -4.01 -1.11
CA PRO A 175 -16.15 -5.38 -1.55
C PRO A 175 -15.76 -6.38 -0.46
N SER A 176 -16.51 -7.48 -0.31
CA SER A 176 -16.28 -8.46 0.76
C SER A 176 -14.94 -9.18 0.67
N ASN A 177 -14.32 -9.18 -0.52
CA ASN A 177 -12.99 -9.72 -0.78
C ASN A 177 -11.89 -8.64 -0.75
N TYR A 178 -12.12 -7.49 -0.10
CA TYR A 178 -11.14 -6.41 0.01
C TYR A 178 -10.87 -6.00 1.46
N HIS A 179 -9.65 -6.27 1.91
CA HIS A 179 -9.17 -5.94 3.26
C HIS A 179 -8.38 -4.64 3.29
N LEU A 180 -8.78 -3.66 4.10
CA LEU A 180 -8.02 -2.44 4.29
C LEU A 180 -7.39 -2.38 5.69
N THR A 181 -6.09 -2.16 5.71
CA THR A 181 -5.33 -1.84 6.93
C THR A 181 -5.06 -0.35 6.99
N TYR A 182 -5.41 0.30 8.09
CA TYR A 182 -5.05 1.69 8.30
C TYR A 182 -3.55 1.82 8.60
N SER A 183 -2.81 2.57 7.78
CA SER A 183 -1.39 2.85 8.00
C SER A 183 -1.25 4.15 8.76
N ARG A 184 -0.80 4.06 10.01
CA ARG A 184 -0.60 5.24 10.86
C ARG A 184 0.29 6.27 10.16
N ALA A 185 -0.12 7.53 10.23
CA ALA A 185 0.33 8.63 9.40
C ALA A 185 1.20 9.63 10.20
N GLY A 186 0.96 9.76 11.51
CA GLY A 186 1.74 10.62 12.40
C GLY A 186 1.41 12.10 12.22
N MET A 187 2.44 12.94 12.16
CA MET A 187 2.28 14.39 12.09
C MET A 187 2.09 14.88 10.65
N HIS A 188 1.12 15.77 10.45
CA HIS A 188 0.96 16.56 9.24
C HIS A 188 0.92 18.05 9.58
N LYS A 189 1.84 18.83 9.01
CA LYS A 189 1.94 20.29 9.24
C LYS A 189 1.93 20.67 10.73
N GLY A 190 2.70 19.94 11.55
CA GLY A 190 2.82 20.20 12.98
C GLY A 190 1.66 19.71 13.85
N LYS A 191 0.67 19.00 13.29
CA LYS A 191 -0.45 18.41 14.04
C LYS A 191 -0.44 16.89 13.93
N LEU A 192 -0.70 16.20 15.03
CA LEU A 192 -0.94 14.77 15.03
C LEU A 192 -2.33 14.52 14.40
N ILE A 193 -2.41 13.70 13.35
CA ILE A 193 -3.68 13.48 12.63
C ILE A 193 -4.36 12.16 13.00
N ASP A 194 -3.65 11.27 13.70
CA ASP A 194 -4.13 9.97 14.15
C ASP A 194 -3.51 9.60 15.50
N ASP A 195 -4.04 10.26 16.54
CA ASP A 195 -3.76 9.94 17.93
C ASP A 195 -4.27 8.55 18.34
N TRP A 196 -3.97 8.12 19.56
CA TRP A 196 -4.40 6.82 20.05
C TRP A 196 -5.91 6.64 20.04
N ALA A 197 -6.69 7.66 20.41
CA ALA A 197 -8.14 7.57 20.45
C ALA A 197 -8.71 7.27 19.05
N PHE A 198 -8.18 7.90 18.01
CA PHE A 198 -8.53 7.60 16.62
C PHE A 198 -8.19 6.15 16.23
N LEU A 199 -6.97 5.69 16.54
CA LEU A 199 -6.52 4.33 16.23
C LEU A 199 -7.34 3.28 17.00
N GLN A 200 -7.65 3.56 18.27
CA GLN A 200 -8.48 2.73 19.11
C GLN A 200 -9.88 2.56 18.52
N ASN A 201 -10.50 3.65 18.05
CA ASN A 201 -11.80 3.59 17.38
C ASN A 201 -11.77 2.76 16.08
N LEU A 202 -10.65 2.71 15.35
CA LEU A 202 -10.50 1.80 14.22
C LEU A 202 -10.44 0.34 14.69
N LEU A 203 -9.61 0.05 15.69
CA LEU A 203 -9.44 -1.29 16.24
C LEU A 203 -10.76 -1.86 16.80
N GLU A 204 -11.53 -1.06 17.53
CA GLU A 204 -12.87 -1.45 18.03
C GLU A 204 -13.87 -1.72 16.91
N LYS A 205 -13.64 -1.20 15.70
CA LYS A 205 -14.47 -1.47 14.52
C LYS A 205 -13.91 -2.55 13.60
N ASN A 206 -13.09 -3.46 14.13
CA ASN A 206 -12.51 -4.56 13.35
C ASN A 206 -11.63 -4.09 12.18
N ILE A 207 -10.92 -2.97 12.33
CA ILE A 207 -9.99 -2.45 11.33
C ILE A 207 -8.58 -2.57 11.90
N ASP A 208 -7.69 -3.23 11.16
CA ASP A 208 -6.30 -3.39 11.59
C ASP A 208 -5.53 -2.08 11.39
N VAL A 209 -4.60 -1.82 12.29
CA VAL A 209 -3.76 -0.62 12.30
C VAL A 209 -2.30 -1.02 12.16
N ALA A 210 -1.66 -0.61 11.09
CA ALA A 210 -0.23 -0.74 10.88
C ALA A 210 0.53 0.43 11.47
N VAL A 211 1.53 0.11 12.31
CA VAL A 211 2.44 1.07 12.92
C VAL A 211 3.87 0.67 12.60
N ILE A 212 4.67 1.65 12.18
CA ILE A 212 6.08 1.44 11.86
C ILE A 212 6.92 1.85 13.06
N PHE A 213 7.79 0.95 13.49
CA PHE A 213 8.68 1.11 14.63
C PHE A 213 10.13 1.00 14.19
N LYS A 214 11.02 1.64 14.94
CA LYS A 214 12.44 1.27 14.94
C LYS A 214 12.57 -0.13 15.52
N LYS A 215 13.53 -0.91 15.02
CA LYS A 215 13.74 -2.32 15.35
C LYS A 215 13.67 -2.59 16.87
N GLU A 216 14.40 -1.85 17.68
CA GLU A 216 14.50 -2.12 19.11
C GLU A 216 13.16 -1.88 19.84
N ILE A 217 12.35 -0.92 19.37
CA ILE A 217 11.00 -0.67 19.90
C ILE A 217 10.05 -1.77 19.46
N LYS A 218 10.13 -2.20 18.19
CA LYS A 218 9.34 -3.31 17.67
C LYS A 218 9.56 -4.58 18.50
N GLU A 219 10.82 -4.98 18.67
CA GLU A 219 11.22 -6.18 19.42
C GLU A 219 10.71 -6.12 20.87
N LYS A 220 10.86 -4.97 21.54
CA LYS A 220 10.32 -4.76 22.88
C LYS A 220 8.80 -4.97 22.93
N LEU A 221 8.05 -4.39 21.99
CA LEU A 221 6.59 -4.46 21.97
C LEU A 221 6.06 -5.87 21.68
N LEU A 222 6.73 -6.60 20.79
CA LEU A 222 6.32 -7.97 20.43
C LEU A 222 6.49 -8.97 21.57
N ASN A 223 7.30 -8.67 22.59
CA ASN A 223 7.42 -9.53 23.80
C ASN A 223 6.17 -9.55 24.67
N TYR A 224 5.27 -8.57 24.56
CA TYR A 224 4.09 -8.45 25.41
C TYR A 224 2.83 -9.07 24.81
N SER A 225 2.88 -9.59 23.57
CA SER A 225 1.76 -10.14 22.76
C SER A 225 0.56 -9.20 22.55
N THR A 226 0.47 -8.11 23.31
CA THR A 226 -0.54 -7.07 23.25
C THR A 226 0.10 -5.70 23.36
N PHE A 227 -0.52 -4.72 22.70
CA PHE A 227 -0.21 -3.30 22.80
C PHE A 227 -1.48 -2.56 23.19
N ARG A 228 -1.49 -2.00 24.41
CA ARG A 228 -2.64 -1.26 24.97
C ARG A 228 -3.95 -2.05 24.94
N GLY A 229 -3.90 -3.34 25.24
CA GLY A 229 -5.05 -4.24 25.26
C GLY A 229 -5.48 -4.79 23.90
N TYR A 230 -4.78 -4.46 22.81
CA TYR A 230 -5.00 -5.04 21.48
C TYR A 230 -3.88 -6.00 21.13
N LYS A 231 -4.21 -7.09 20.44
CA LYS A 231 -3.19 -8.03 19.95
C LYS A 231 -2.24 -7.34 18.99
N ILE A 232 -0.94 -7.49 19.23
CA ILE A 232 0.11 -7.00 18.35
C ILE A 232 0.78 -8.18 17.67
N ILE A 233 0.99 -8.08 16.35
CA ILE A 233 1.65 -9.14 15.58
C ILE A 233 2.83 -8.59 14.80
N ASP A 234 3.82 -9.45 14.57
CA ASP A 234 4.94 -9.13 13.69
C ASP A 234 4.47 -9.14 12.23
N ALA A 235 4.32 -7.95 11.67
CA ALA A 235 3.81 -7.75 10.34
C ALA A 235 4.86 -8.05 9.25
N ASP A 236 6.14 -8.25 9.61
CA ASP A 236 7.20 -8.54 8.65
C ASP A 236 7.37 -10.04 8.37
N LEU A 237 6.77 -10.91 9.20
CA LEU A 237 6.79 -12.38 8.99
C LEU A 237 5.91 -12.84 7.83
N ASN A 238 4.83 -12.11 7.55
CA ASN A 238 3.92 -12.39 6.45
C ASN A 238 3.53 -11.07 5.79
N ASN A 239 3.70 -10.96 4.47
CA ASN A 239 3.33 -9.75 3.72
C ASN A 239 1.93 -9.82 3.10
N CYS A 240 1.13 -10.84 3.44
CA CYS A 240 -0.27 -10.95 3.05
C CYS A 240 -1.17 -10.54 4.22
N ARG A 241 -1.98 -9.49 4.04
CA ARG A 241 -2.93 -9.02 5.07
C ARG A 241 -4.32 -9.62 4.94
N ALA A 242 -4.63 -10.26 3.81
CA ALA A 242 -5.94 -10.87 3.59
C ALA A 242 -6.28 -11.97 4.62
N SER A 243 -5.27 -12.60 5.23
CA SER A 243 -5.44 -13.63 6.25
C SER A 243 -5.39 -13.10 7.69
N ASP A 244 -5.10 -11.81 7.90
CA ASP A 244 -4.90 -11.28 9.26
C ASP A 244 -6.20 -11.32 10.09
N ILE A 245 -7.36 -11.32 9.43
CA ILE A 245 -8.66 -11.47 10.07
C ILE A 245 -8.75 -12.73 10.94
N TYR A 246 -8.06 -13.81 10.59
CA TYR A 246 -8.06 -15.07 11.36
C TYR A 246 -7.25 -14.99 12.66
N HIS A 247 -6.41 -13.97 12.82
CA HIS A 247 -5.65 -13.75 14.04
C HIS A 247 -6.36 -12.84 15.04
N ARG A 248 -7.49 -12.23 14.66
CA ARG A 248 -8.28 -11.35 15.52
C ARG A 248 -8.91 -12.09 16.68
N GLU A 249 -9.02 -11.37 17.79
CA GLU A 249 -9.63 -11.86 19.02
C GLU A 249 -10.74 -10.88 19.42
N ASN A 250 -11.84 -11.39 19.99
CA ASN A 250 -12.94 -10.60 20.53
C ASN A 250 -13.55 -9.57 19.56
N ASN A 251 -13.53 -9.85 18.24
CA ASN A 251 -13.98 -8.91 17.21
C ASN A 251 -13.32 -7.52 17.33
N LYS A 252 -12.00 -7.52 17.58
CA LYS A 252 -11.16 -6.31 17.52
C LYS A 252 -10.09 -6.45 16.44
N GLY A 253 -9.73 -5.32 15.83
CA GLY A 253 -8.62 -5.22 14.89
C GLY A 253 -7.27 -5.48 15.56
N LEU A 254 -6.26 -5.71 14.72
CA LEU A 254 -4.88 -5.98 15.14
C LEU A 254 -3.99 -4.75 15.05
N VAL A 255 -3.00 -4.68 15.92
CA VAL A 255 -1.86 -3.77 15.76
C VAL A 255 -0.78 -4.52 14.98
N LEU A 256 -0.51 -4.07 13.76
CA LEU A 256 0.49 -4.67 12.88
C LEU A 256 1.82 -3.91 13.04
N ALA A 257 2.79 -4.56 13.65
CA ALA A 257 4.09 -3.96 13.93
C ALA A 257 5.05 -4.17 12.76
N HIS A 258 5.39 -3.09 12.07
CA HIS A 258 6.37 -3.09 10.98
C HIS A 258 7.71 -2.52 11.44
N GLU A 259 8.80 -3.10 10.98
CA GLU A 259 10.14 -2.52 11.12
C GLU A 259 10.37 -1.47 10.02
N ALA A 260 10.91 -0.32 10.39
CA ALA A 260 11.41 0.63 9.42
C ALA A 260 12.57 0.01 8.61
N ALA A 261 12.48 0.03 7.29
CA ALA A 261 13.51 -0.56 6.43
C ALA A 261 14.89 0.07 6.70
N LYS A 262 15.96 -0.73 6.59
CA LYS A 262 17.33 -0.24 6.79
C LYS A 262 17.63 0.97 5.90
N LYS A 263 18.28 1.99 6.48
CA LYS A 263 18.63 3.28 5.83
C LYS A 263 17.42 4.11 5.37
N THR A 264 16.22 3.82 5.90
CA THR A 264 15.07 4.72 5.75
C THR A 264 15.40 6.05 6.41
N ASP A 265 15.10 7.13 5.71
CA ASP A 265 15.27 8.47 6.27
C ASP A 265 14.17 8.67 7.31
N ILE A 266 14.60 8.81 8.57
CA ILE A 266 13.70 8.98 9.71
C ILE A 266 13.53 10.46 9.99
N THR A 267 12.32 10.86 10.33
CA THR A 267 11.96 12.26 10.62
C THR A 267 11.24 12.33 11.95
N ASN A 268 11.30 13.48 12.62
CA ASN A 268 10.54 13.75 13.86
C ASN A 268 9.04 13.97 13.59
N SER A 269 8.50 13.34 12.55
CA SER A 269 7.07 13.38 12.20
C SER A 269 6.25 12.37 13.01
N GLY A 270 6.89 11.56 13.84
CA GLY A 270 6.23 10.46 14.53
C GLY A 270 5.64 9.42 13.59
N PHE A 271 5.92 9.42 12.28
CA PHE A 271 5.47 8.38 11.34
C PHE A 271 6.11 7.03 11.64
N ILE A 272 7.40 7.05 11.97
CA ILE A 272 8.15 5.92 12.54
C ILE A 272 8.33 6.22 14.02
N ILE A 273 7.98 5.26 14.89
CA ILE A 273 8.16 5.39 16.34
C ILE A 273 9.55 4.90 16.72
N GLN A 274 10.37 5.82 17.22
CA GLN A 274 11.81 5.62 17.36
C GLN A 274 12.25 5.21 18.76
N ASN A 275 11.54 5.67 19.78
CA ASN A 275 11.91 5.46 21.18
C ASN A 275 10.66 5.42 22.08
N GLN A 276 10.87 5.15 23.37
CA GLN A 276 9.79 5.07 24.37
C GLN A 276 9.09 6.42 24.57
N GLU A 277 9.82 7.54 24.54
CA GLU A 277 9.23 8.88 24.69
C GLU A 277 8.22 9.20 23.58
N GLU A 278 8.54 8.87 22.32
CA GLU A 278 7.62 9.02 21.20
C GLU A 278 6.41 8.09 21.33
N LEU A 279 6.61 6.86 21.83
CA LEU A 279 5.52 5.93 22.08
C LEU A 279 4.55 6.49 23.14
N ASP A 280 5.08 7.02 24.24
CA ASP A 280 4.27 7.60 25.32
C ASP A 280 3.58 8.88 24.84
N LYS A 281 4.29 9.73 24.10
CA LYS A 281 3.77 10.98 23.54
C LYS A 281 2.63 10.73 22.54
N TYR A 282 2.85 9.89 21.53
CA TYR A 282 1.90 9.73 20.43
C TYR A 282 0.81 8.70 20.70
N PHE A 283 0.98 7.87 21.73
CA PHE A 283 -0.01 6.86 22.10
C PHE A 283 -0.59 7.05 23.50
N SER A 284 -0.34 8.19 24.16
CA SER A 284 -0.99 8.49 25.44
C SER A 284 -2.52 8.48 25.30
N GLN A 285 -3.19 7.94 26.30
CA GLN A 285 -4.63 8.16 26.47
C GLN A 285 -4.77 9.60 26.96
N VAL A 286 -5.42 10.44 26.16
CA VAL A 286 -5.97 11.71 26.67
C VAL A 286 -7.27 11.38 27.40
#